data_AF-A0A9P8N5V3-F1
#
_entry.id   AF-A0A9P8N5V3-F1
#
_cell.length_a   1.000
_cell.length_b   1.000
_cell.length_c   1.000
_cell.angle_alpha   90.00
_cell.angle_beta   90.00
_cell.angle_gamma   90.00
#
_symmetry.space_group_name_H-M   'P 1'
#
loop_
_entity.id
_entity.type
_entity.pdbx_description
1 polymer ?
#
loop_
_entity_poly.entity_id
_entity_poly.type
_entity_poly.pdbx_seq_one_letter_code
_entity_poly.pdbx_strand_id
1 'polypeptide(L)'
;MSSTWRPEHPQQFYAPGWHEDAKTPVVDGKYYDRATGEVRVADAAEYGGPPAVDIIVSSIHQDTVGCSTRAARPFPVEALLYHIMRVIHDGKLELDSLIATQYAIRVVLSHELTVDGFGDVADEMVNGIWKQEGEQAT
;
A
#
# COMPACT_ATOMS: atom_id res chain seq x y z
N MET A 1 11.59 25.49 0.03
CA MET A 1 11.77 25.23 1.47
C MET A 1 11.92 23.72 1.64
N SER A 2 13.04 23.24 2.15
CA SER A 2 13.22 21.80 2.42
C SER A 2 12.39 21.44 3.65
N SER A 3 11.22 20.82 3.46
CA SER A 3 10.49 20.22 4.57
C SER A 3 11.26 18.98 5.04
N THR A 4 11.80 19.02 6.25
CA THR A 4 12.42 17.83 6.86
C THR A 4 11.34 16.76 7.00
N TRP A 5 11.53 15.61 6.34
CA TRP A 5 10.62 14.46 6.47
C TRP A 5 10.56 13.98 7.92
N ARG A 6 9.35 13.63 8.38
CA ARG A 6 9.10 12.99 9.67
C ARG A 6 8.10 11.85 9.46
N PRO A 7 8.35 10.65 10.02
CA PRO A 7 7.38 9.57 9.97
C PRO A 7 6.17 9.90 10.86
N GLU A 8 4.99 9.50 10.39
CA GLU A 8 3.71 9.49 11.12
C GLU A 8 3.55 8.21 11.96
N HIS A 9 4.25 7.13 11.59
CA HIS A 9 4.23 5.85 12.31
C HIS A 9 5.65 5.32 12.58
N PRO A 10 5.94 4.66 13.73
CA PRO A 10 7.29 4.19 14.08
C PRO A 10 7.93 3.25 13.04
N GLN A 11 7.13 2.43 12.35
CA GLN A 11 7.58 1.52 11.30
C GLN A 11 7.53 2.12 9.89
N GLN A 12 7.07 3.37 9.74
CA GLN A 12 7.04 4.02 8.44
C GLN A 12 8.47 4.35 7.98
N PHE A 13 8.82 3.92 6.78
CA PHE A 13 10.04 4.38 6.12
C PHE A 13 9.73 5.54 5.17
N TYR A 14 10.78 6.27 4.79
CA TYR A 14 10.66 7.27 3.73
C TYR A 14 10.47 6.56 2.38
N ALA A 15 9.32 6.79 1.75
CA ALA A 15 9.09 6.42 0.36
C ALA A 15 9.03 7.70 -0.48
N PRO A 16 9.93 7.89 -1.46
CA PRO A 16 9.88 9.05 -2.33
C PRO A 16 8.66 8.97 -3.27
N GLY A 17 8.24 10.13 -3.78
CA GLY A 17 7.35 10.17 -4.92
C GLY A 17 7.99 9.46 -6.11
N TRP A 18 7.17 8.92 -7.00
CA TRP A 18 7.63 8.21 -8.20
C TRP A 18 7.00 8.79 -9.44
N HIS A 19 7.85 9.18 -10.38
CA HIS A 19 7.40 9.72 -11.65
C HIS A 19 6.84 8.59 -12.51
N GLU A 20 5.59 8.75 -12.97
CA GLU A 20 4.90 7.72 -13.73
C GLU A 20 5.60 7.38 -15.04
N ASP A 21 5.86 8.38 -15.89
CA ASP A 21 6.39 8.10 -17.23
C ASP A 21 7.88 7.72 -17.22
N ALA A 22 8.70 8.51 -16.51
CA ALA A 22 10.14 8.30 -16.43
C ALA A 22 10.55 7.07 -15.57
N LYS A 23 9.62 6.49 -14.81
CA LYS A 23 9.83 5.33 -13.91
C LYS A 23 11.06 5.52 -13.02
N THR A 24 11.11 6.64 -12.30
CA THR A 24 12.24 7.04 -11.45
C THR A 24 11.75 7.78 -10.20
N PRO A 25 12.54 7.83 -9.09
CA PRO A 25 12.19 8.64 -7.93
C PRO A 25 12.09 10.12 -8.26
N VAL A 26 11.15 10.80 -7.62
CA VAL A 26 11.07 12.25 -7.50
C VAL A 26 11.73 12.65 -6.19
N VAL A 27 12.72 13.54 -6.28
CA VAL A 27 13.47 14.10 -5.15
C VAL A 27 13.46 15.62 -5.29
N ASP A 28 13.00 16.31 -4.25
CA ASP A 28 12.85 17.78 -4.22
C ASP A 28 12.05 18.33 -5.43
N GLY A 29 10.98 17.64 -5.82
CA GLY A 29 10.14 18.00 -6.96
C GLY A 29 10.82 17.84 -8.31
N LYS A 30 11.89 17.03 -8.39
CA LYS A 30 12.65 16.77 -9.61
C LYS A 30 12.87 15.30 -9.84
N TYR A 31 13.03 14.90 -11.10
CA TYR A 31 13.29 13.54 -11.51
C TYR A 31 14.40 13.48 -12.58
N TYR A 32 15.00 12.31 -12.76
CA TYR A 32 16.01 12.07 -13.80
C TYR A 32 15.34 11.51 -15.06
N ASP A 33 15.29 12.28 -16.15
CA ASP A 33 14.81 11.80 -17.44
C ASP A 33 15.90 10.95 -18.10
N ARG A 34 15.67 9.63 -18.17
CA ARG A 34 16.61 8.67 -18.77
C ARG A 34 16.71 8.80 -20.28
N ALA A 35 15.71 9.34 -20.96
CA ALA A 35 15.72 9.49 -22.41
C ALA A 35 16.65 10.63 -22.85
N THR A 36 16.72 11.71 -22.06
CA THR A 36 17.57 12.88 -22.36
C THR A 36 18.82 12.98 -21.50
N GLY A 37 18.87 12.27 -20.38
CA GLY A 37 19.96 12.34 -19.41
C GLY A 37 19.93 13.59 -18.51
N GLU A 38 18.80 14.31 -18.48
CA GLU A 38 18.65 15.58 -17.76
C GLU A 38 17.82 15.43 -16.48
N VAL A 39 18.06 16.30 -15.50
CA VAL A 39 17.19 16.44 -14.33
C VAL A 39 16.08 17.45 -14.66
N ARG A 40 14.83 17.04 -14.50
CA ARG A 40 13.63 17.83 -14.84
C ARG A 40 12.74 18.03 -13.63
N VAL A 41 11.90 19.06 -13.66
CA VAL A 41 10.86 19.29 -12.65
C VAL A 41 9.76 18.27 -12.86
N ALA A 42 9.28 17.63 -11.79
CA ALA A 42 8.12 16.76 -11.85
C ALA A 42 6.86 17.63 -11.96
N ASP A 43 6.19 17.56 -13.11
CA ASP A 43 4.93 18.26 -13.41
C ASP A 43 3.74 17.29 -13.55
N ALA A 44 4.01 15.98 -13.54
CA ALA A 44 3.04 14.90 -13.66
C ALA A 44 2.54 14.39 -12.30
N ALA A 45 1.54 13.50 -12.35
CA ALA A 45 1.06 12.78 -11.17
C ALA A 45 2.17 11.90 -10.58
N GLU A 46 2.39 12.03 -9.27
CA GLU A 46 3.31 11.17 -8.52
C GLU A 46 2.55 10.04 -7.83
N TYR A 47 3.17 8.87 -7.78
CA TYR A 47 2.66 7.73 -7.01
C TYR A 47 3.63 7.39 -5.88
N GLY A 48 3.17 6.63 -4.89
CA GLY A 48 4.05 6.01 -3.91
C GLY A 48 5.00 5.05 -4.61
N GLY A 49 6.27 5.44 -4.74
CA GLY A 49 7.30 4.64 -5.39
C GLY A 49 7.87 3.57 -4.47
N PRO A 50 8.63 2.61 -5.04
CA PRO A 50 9.52 1.78 -4.24
C PRO A 50 10.36 2.65 -3.29
N PRO A 51 10.47 2.28 -2.00
CA PRO A 51 10.14 0.97 -1.45
C PRO A 51 8.69 0.76 -0.97
N ALA A 52 7.73 1.67 -1.25
CA ALA A 52 6.34 1.46 -0.86
C ALA A 52 5.77 0.15 -1.44
N VAL A 53 5.00 -0.55 -0.62
CA VAL A 53 4.40 -1.86 -0.94
C VAL A 53 3.03 -1.64 -1.56
N ASP A 54 2.80 -2.20 -2.75
CA ASP A 54 1.51 -2.17 -3.44
C ASP A 54 0.58 -3.25 -2.89
N ILE A 55 -0.51 -2.85 -2.25
CA ILE A 55 -1.49 -3.75 -1.65
C ILE A 55 -2.73 -3.74 -2.52
N ILE A 56 -3.18 -4.92 -2.95
CA ILE A 56 -4.43 -5.10 -3.67
C ILE A 56 -5.30 -6.09 -2.89
N VAL A 57 -6.49 -5.66 -2.51
CA VAL A 57 -7.51 -6.51 -1.90
C VAL A 57 -8.66 -6.64 -2.89
N SER A 58 -9.10 -7.85 -3.15
CA SER A 58 -10.21 -8.16 -4.08
C SER A 58 -11.06 -9.28 -3.53
N SER A 59 -12.27 -9.43 -4.06
CA SER A 59 -13.17 -10.54 -3.70
C SER A 59 -13.51 -11.37 -4.94
N ILE A 60 -13.75 -12.67 -4.74
CA ILE A 60 -14.27 -13.58 -5.77
C ILE A 60 -15.72 -14.01 -5.51
N HIS A 61 -16.31 -13.60 -4.40
CA HIS A 61 -17.70 -13.93 -4.09
C HIS A 61 -18.67 -13.19 -5.02
N GLN A 62 -19.77 -13.83 -5.42
CA GLN A 62 -20.67 -13.33 -6.47
C GLN A 62 -21.14 -11.88 -6.26
N ASP A 63 -21.40 -11.49 -5.02
CA ASP A 63 -21.93 -10.16 -4.67
C ASP A 63 -20.85 -9.07 -4.61
N THR A 64 -19.58 -9.46 -4.54
CA THR A 64 -18.42 -8.55 -4.40
C THR A 64 -17.30 -8.81 -5.42
N VAL A 65 -17.53 -9.64 -6.44
CA VAL A 65 -16.52 -10.02 -7.45
C VAL A 65 -15.97 -8.82 -8.24
N GLY A 66 -16.73 -7.73 -8.33
CA GLY A 66 -16.29 -6.47 -8.92
C GLY A 66 -15.57 -5.52 -7.97
N CYS A 67 -15.49 -5.85 -6.68
CA CYS A 67 -14.89 -5.00 -5.66
C CYS A 67 -13.37 -5.22 -5.59
N SER A 68 -12.64 -4.11 -5.64
CA SER A 68 -11.19 -4.11 -5.43
C SER A 68 -10.74 -2.81 -4.78
N THR A 69 -9.82 -2.91 -3.83
CA THR A 69 -9.14 -1.78 -3.20
C THR A 69 -7.65 -1.90 -3.46
N ARG A 70 -7.01 -0.79 -3.81
CA ARG A 70 -5.57 -0.73 -4.04
C ARG A 70 -4.93 0.44 -3.29
N ALA A 71 -3.79 0.20 -2.66
CA ALA A 71 -3.05 1.25 -1.98
C ALA A 71 -1.55 0.96 -1.94
N ALA A 72 -0.71 2.00 -2.07
CA ALA A 72 0.72 1.91 -1.83
C ALA A 72 1.04 2.34 -0.39
N ARG A 73 1.79 1.53 0.36
CA ARG A 73 2.07 1.80 1.78
C ARG A 73 3.56 1.78 2.11
N PRO A 74 4.09 2.81 2.80
CA PRO A 74 5.51 2.94 3.12
C PRO A 74 5.90 2.19 4.42
N PHE A 75 5.60 0.89 4.46
CA PHE A 75 5.86 0.03 5.62
C PHE A 75 6.56 -1.26 5.19
N PRO A 76 7.33 -1.92 6.08
CA PRO A 76 7.85 -3.26 5.83
C PRO A 76 6.73 -4.22 5.44
N VAL A 77 7.00 -5.12 4.48
CA VAL A 77 6.03 -6.11 4.01
C VAL A 77 5.54 -6.98 5.17
N GLU A 78 6.42 -7.32 6.10
CA GLU A 78 6.13 -8.14 7.27
C GLU A 78 5.11 -7.47 8.19
N ALA A 79 5.25 -6.15 8.42
CA ALA A 79 4.32 -5.39 9.25
C ALA A 79 2.94 -5.29 8.59
N LEU A 80 2.90 -5.02 7.29
CA LEU A 80 1.66 -4.98 6.51
C LEU A 80 0.99 -6.35 6.47
N LEU A 81 1.75 -7.41 6.22
CA LEU A 81 1.20 -8.76 6.14
C LEU A 81 0.66 -9.21 7.50
N TYR A 82 1.39 -8.96 8.60
CA TYR A 82 0.89 -9.24 9.94
C TYR A 82 -0.42 -8.51 10.21
N HIS A 83 -0.49 -7.21 9.91
CA HIS A 83 -1.69 -6.41 10.06
C HIS A 83 -2.87 -6.97 9.25
N ILE A 84 -2.67 -7.24 7.96
CA ILE A 84 -3.70 -7.80 7.06
C ILE A 84 -4.19 -9.16 7.57
N MET A 85 -3.28 -10.06 7.94
CA MET A 85 -3.65 -11.38 8.45
C MET A 85 -4.40 -11.30 9.78
N ARG A 86 -4.09 -10.33 10.63
CA ARG A 86 -4.88 -10.05 11.84
C ARG A 86 -6.30 -9.62 11.51
N VAL A 87 -6.49 -8.72 10.53
CA VAL A 87 -7.83 -8.32 10.07
C VAL A 87 -8.62 -9.52 9.53
N ILE A 88 -7.98 -10.39 8.74
CA ILE A 88 -8.59 -11.63 8.24
C ILE A 88 -9.01 -12.53 9.40
N HIS A 89 -8.12 -12.76 10.35
CA HIS A 89 -8.36 -13.61 11.51
C HIS A 89 -9.51 -13.09 12.38
N ASP A 90 -9.45 -11.82 12.78
CA ASP A 90 -10.41 -11.21 13.71
C ASP A 90 -11.79 -11.07 13.07
N GLY A 91 -11.82 -10.74 11.77
CA GLY A 91 -13.04 -10.72 10.96
C GLY A 91 -13.56 -12.11 10.57
N LYS A 92 -12.83 -13.19 10.89
CA LYS A 92 -13.13 -14.57 10.50
C LYS A 92 -13.41 -14.69 8.99
N LEU A 93 -12.61 -13.98 8.20
CA LEU A 93 -12.80 -13.88 6.75
C LEU A 93 -12.22 -15.11 6.06
N GLU A 94 -12.91 -15.59 5.05
CA GLU A 94 -12.41 -16.66 4.19
C GLU A 94 -11.44 -16.07 3.15
N LEU A 95 -10.22 -16.61 3.15
CA LEU A 95 -9.15 -16.24 2.23
C LEU A 95 -9.09 -17.30 1.12
N ASP A 96 -9.26 -16.88 -0.13
CA ASP A 96 -9.02 -17.74 -1.29
C ASP A 96 -7.53 -17.84 -1.59
N SER A 97 -6.88 -16.69 -1.75
CA SER A 97 -5.46 -16.64 -2.07
C SER A 97 -4.76 -15.39 -1.56
N LEU A 98 -3.47 -15.56 -1.28
CA LEU A 98 -2.57 -14.51 -0.82
C LEU A 98 -1.24 -14.66 -1.56
N ILE A 99 -0.77 -13.56 -2.14
CA ILE A 99 0.56 -13.47 -2.73
C ILE A 99 1.28 -12.30 -2.07
N ALA A 100 2.42 -12.57 -1.44
CA ALA A 100 3.27 -11.54 -0.86
C ALA A 100 4.67 -11.59 -1.50
N THR A 101 5.14 -10.44 -1.95
CA THR A 101 6.48 -10.21 -2.48
C THR A 101 7.10 -9.01 -1.77
N GLN A 102 8.38 -8.73 -2.02
CA GLN A 102 9.07 -7.60 -1.40
C GLN A 102 8.39 -6.23 -1.65
N TYR A 103 7.61 -6.08 -2.72
CA TYR A 103 7.01 -4.80 -3.10
C TYR A 103 5.50 -4.87 -3.36
N ALA A 104 4.87 -6.02 -3.16
CA ALA A 104 3.45 -6.18 -3.39
C ALA A 104 2.81 -7.25 -2.53
N ILE A 105 1.60 -6.98 -2.07
CA ILE A 105 0.71 -7.91 -1.38
C ILE A 105 -0.61 -7.96 -2.16
N ARG A 106 -1.07 -9.16 -2.52
CA ARG A 106 -2.37 -9.39 -3.15
C ARG A 106 -3.18 -10.33 -2.28
N VAL A 107 -4.37 -9.89 -1.90
CA VAL A 107 -5.33 -10.62 -1.07
C VAL A 107 -6.59 -10.84 -1.89
N VAL A 108 -7.04 -12.08 -1.96
CA VAL A 108 -8.31 -12.45 -2.59
C VAL A 108 -9.18 -13.11 -1.54
N LEU A 109 -10.30 -12.47 -1.22
CA LEU A 109 -11.26 -12.96 -0.24
C LEU A 109 -12.39 -13.72 -0.93
N SER A 110 -12.87 -14.79 -0.28
CA SER A 110 -14.02 -15.58 -0.71
C SER A 110 -15.11 -15.54 0.35
N HIS A 111 -15.55 -14.33 0.71
CA HIS A 111 -16.49 -14.10 1.81
C HIS A 111 -17.88 -13.69 1.31
N GLU A 112 -18.90 -13.82 2.17
CA GLU A 112 -20.27 -13.35 1.89
C GLU A 112 -20.56 -11.90 2.35
N LEU A 113 -19.54 -11.04 2.47
CA LEU A 113 -19.76 -9.63 2.81
C LEU A 113 -20.56 -8.90 1.74
N THR A 114 -21.31 -7.88 2.17
CA THR A 114 -21.87 -6.86 1.28
C THR A 114 -20.76 -5.99 0.68
N VAL A 115 -21.11 -5.20 -0.35
CA VAL A 115 -20.17 -4.24 -0.95
C VAL A 115 -19.61 -3.25 0.08
N ASP A 116 -20.46 -2.70 0.95
CA ASP A 116 -20.03 -1.78 2.01
C ASP A 116 -19.12 -2.49 3.03
N GLY A 117 -19.49 -3.71 3.43
CA GLY A 117 -18.67 -4.51 4.35
C GLY A 117 -17.30 -4.87 3.78
N PHE A 118 -17.23 -5.18 2.47
CA PHE A 118 -15.94 -5.33 1.79
C PHE A 118 -15.15 -4.03 1.82
N GLY A 119 -15.80 -2.90 1.55
CA GLY A 119 -15.18 -1.58 1.57
C GLY A 119 -14.51 -1.28 2.91
N ASP A 120 -15.23 -1.48 4.01
CA ASP A 120 -14.72 -1.26 5.37
C ASP A 120 -13.55 -2.20 5.71
N VAL A 121 -13.67 -3.49 5.38
CA VAL A 121 -12.62 -4.48 5.61
C VAL A 121 -11.37 -4.17 4.79
N ALA A 122 -11.55 -3.85 3.51
CA ALA A 122 -10.43 -3.56 2.62
C ALA A 122 -9.75 -2.24 2.99
N ASP A 123 -10.50 -1.23 3.44
CA ASP A 123 -9.94 0.00 4.01
C ASP A 123 -9.12 -0.31 5.26
N GLU A 124 -9.67 -1.07 6.20
CA GLU A 124 -8.94 -1.45 7.41
C GLU A 124 -7.67 -2.24 7.07
N MET A 125 -7.70 -3.18 6.12
CA MET A 125 -6.50 -3.90 5.67
C MET A 125 -5.39 -2.99 5.14
N VAL A 126 -5.72 -1.91 4.42
CA VAL A 126 -4.71 -1.02 3.80
C VAL A 126 -4.37 0.21 4.64
N ASN A 127 -5.26 0.65 5.53
CA ASN A 127 -5.13 1.88 6.30
C ASN A 127 -5.09 1.67 7.82
N GLY A 128 -5.56 0.53 8.32
CA GLY A 128 -5.61 0.24 9.75
C GLY A 128 -4.23 0.26 10.42
N ILE A 129 -3.17 -0.06 9.68
CA ILE A 129 -1.78 -0.03 10.19
C ILE A 129 -1.36 1.35 10.72
N TRP A 130 -1.89 2.45 10.17
CA TRP A 130 -1.61 3.80 10.66
C TRP A 130 -2.11 4.06 12.08
N LYS A 131 -3.13 3.30 12.52
CA LYS A 131 -3.77 3.43 13.83
C LYS A 131 -3.06 2.60 14.91
N GLN A 132 -2.07 1.78 14.54
CA GLN A 132 -1.33 0.96 15.51
C GLN A 132 -0.37 1.86 16.28
N GLU A 133 -0.49 1.87 17.61
CA GLU A 133 0.57 2.38 18.46
C GLU A 133 1.67 1.32 18.50
N GLY A 134 2.94 1.74 18.33
CA GLY A 134 4.06 0.83 18.10
C GLY A 134 4.23 -0.22 19.21
N GLU A 135 3.61 -1.39 19.04
CA GLU A 135 3.98 -2.60 19.76
C GLU A 135 5.37 -2.99 19.28
N GLN A 136 6.38 -2.73 20.11
CA GLN A 136 7.69 -3.34 19.93
C GLN A 136 7.51 -4.85 20.06
N ALA A 137 7.75 -5.56 18.95
CA ALA A 137 7.86 -7.01 18.98
C ALA A 137 8.98 -7.38 19.97
N THR A 138 8.60 -7.92 21.14
CA THR A 138 9.51 -8.57 22.10
C THR A 138 9.90 -9.96 21.63
#